data_AF-A0A972D3F6-F1
#
_entry.id   AF-A0A972D3F6-F1
#
_cell.length_a   1.000
_cell.length_b   1.000
_cell.length_c   1.000
_cell.angle_alpha   90.00
_cell.angle_beta   90.00
_cell.angle_gamma   90.00
#
_symmetry.space_group_name_H-M   'P 1'
#
loop_
_entity.id
_entity.type
_entity.pdbx_description
1 polymer ?
#
loop_
_entity_poly.entity_id
_entity_poly.type
_entity_poly.pdbx_seq_one_letter_code
_entity_poly.pdbx_strand_id
1 'polypeptide(L)'
;MKRTIYLALVLCLVVALMAGCGKKKEKTGPTGPVIPQVGTVLWNFETDEEVAKFDNDNTGAELELDTKTVAEGKAALKVTPNGEAEETKIAAVLDQAKVGAWNASKNLVLKLYMDQGMNPAINIVFLGIADVTGGNWSWVDGTFLNIAGAKTGQWNTCVFDLTAKPTMLDLDPKRDYKFYFSFYNEDGEKTPLASSSSFYVDYIYIDGQGSSEDPGEDPGEDPEPALLWGFESENEATEFAEEGGTGAVPTYTTEQAFAGTGALKVTPSGTAEETKIKVRLPVTKNENWKNSSNLVLNLYMAEGMAPAVNKIFVGMADVTNDGWEWVEGTTSSLTEVKLGEWNECKLLLPHKMINIDPTKQYELYFSFFNEVDGAKTPLADAFYIDEISVE
;
A
#
# COMPACT_ATOMS: atom_id res chain seq x y z
N MET A 1 86.50 -7.66 22.46
CA MET A 1 86.37 -8.90 23.25
C MET A 1 85.09 -9.60 22.79
N LYS A 2 85.24 -10.83 22.28
CA LYS A 2 84.26 -11.90 21.95
C LYS A 2 82.76 -11.59 21.71
N ARG A 3 82.33 -12.02 20.51
CA ARG A 3 81.14 -12.84 20.14
C ARG A 3 79.74 -12.21 20.32
N THR A 4 79.01 -11.81 19.27
CA THR A 4 78.34 -12.55 18.16
C THR A 4 77.11 -13.37 18.59
N ILE A 5 76.07 -13.29 17.75
CA ILE A 5 74.96 -14.23 17.46
C ILE A 5 73.58 -13.75 17.97
N TYR A 6 72.81 -13.00 17.17
CA TYR A 6 71.89 -13.40 16.05
C TYR A 6 70.52 -13.82 16.62
N LEU A 7 69.36 -13.57 16.01
CA LEU A 7 69.01 -13.57 14.59
C LEU A 7 67.60 -12.95 14.43
N ALA A 8 67.35 -12.37 13.25
CA ALA A 8 66.08 -12.40 12.49
C ALA A 8 64.91 -11.49 12.95
N LEU A 9 64.18 -10.79 12.07
CA LEU A 9 64.25 -10.67 10.62
C LEU A 9 63.36 -9.50 10.15
N VAL A 10 63.83 -8.83 9.11
CA VAL A 10 63.09 -8.24 7.97
C VAL A 10 62.23 -6.98 8.18
N LEU A 11 62.80 -5.96 7.54
CA LEU A 11 62.31 -4.69 7.06
C LEU A 11 61.58 -4.87 5.71
N CYS A 12 60.42 -4.25 5.53
CA CYS A 12 59.85 -3.72 4.28
C CYS A 12 58.71 -2.75 4.71
N LEU A 13 58.86 -1.42 4.71
CA LEU A 13 58.67 -0.47 3.59
C LEU A 13 57.31 -0.73 2.88
N VAL A 14 56.33 0.18 2.75
CA VAL A 14 56.36 1.58 2.27
C VAL A 14 55.05 2.31 2.64
N VAL A 15 55.21 3.63 2.79
CA VAL A 15 54.27 4.77 2.88
C VAL A 15 53.08 4.78 1.90
N ALA A 16 51.90 5.23 2.36
CA ALA A 16 50.91 6.02 1.59
C ALA A 16 49.89 6.67 2.56
N LEU A 17 49.94 7.99 2.74
CA LEU A 17 49.02 9.01 2.20
C LEU A 17 47.72 9.22 2.98
N MET A 18 47.68 10.34 3.70
CA MET A 18 46.45 11.01 4.12
C MET A 18 45.82 11.78 2.96
N ALA A 19 44.55 11.50 2.69
CA ALA A 19 43.55 12.35 2.02
C ALA A 19 42.20 11.80 2.51
N GLY A 20 41.31 12.56 3.14
CA GLY A 20 40.57 13.67 2.55
C GLY A 20 39.09 13.29 2.61
N CYS A 21 38.24 14.15 3.19
CA CYS A 21 36.80 13.96 3.29
C CYS A 21 36.18 13.50 1.96
N GLY A 22 35.51 12.35 1.99
CA GLY A 22 34.65 11.88 0.91
C GLY A 22 33.43 11.21 1.53
N LYS A 23 32.28 11.91 1.53
CA LYS A 23 30.98 11.29 1.77
C LYS A 23 30.80 10.17 0.73
N LYS A 24 30.81 8.91 1.16
CA LYS A 24 30.36 7.81 0.31
C LYS A 24 28.86 7.96 0.15
N LYS A 25 28.41 8.26 -1.08
CA LYS A 25 27.03 8.05 -1.49
C LYS A 25 26.75 6.56 -1.35
N GLU A 26 25.86 6.20 -0.43
CA GLU A 26 25.22 4.89 -0.45
C GLU A 26 24.49 4.74 -1.77
N LYS A 27 24.73 3.60 -2.42
CA LYS A 27 23.95 3.18 -3.58
C LYS A 27 22.62 2.67 -3.03
N THR A 28 21.56 3.45 -3.24
CA THR A 28 20.19 2.99 -3.12
C THR A 28 20.01 1.77 -4.03
N GLY A 29 19.76 0.60 -3.44
CA GLY A 29 19.13 -0.51 -4.17
C GLY A 29 17.72 -0.11 -4.60
N PRO A 30 17.10 -0.80 -5.57
CA PRO A 30 15.76 -0.45 -6.02
C PRO A 30 14.79 -0.71 -4.87
N THR A 31 14.40 0.35 -4.17
CA THR A 31 13.17 0.39 -3.38
C THR A 31 12.04 0.20 -4.38
N GLY A 32 11.36 -0.96 -4.35
CA GLY A 32 10.04 -1.05 -4.97
C GLY A 32 9.18 0.09 -4.43
N PRO A 33 8.29 0.69 -5.24
CA PRO A 33 7.52 1.85 -4.81
C PRO A 33 6.75 1.52 -3.54
N VAL A 34 6.92 2.37 -2.53
CA VAL A 34 6.07 2.40 -1.34
C VAL A 34 4.64 2.61 -1.84
N ILE A 35 3.75 1.66 -1.59
CA ILE A 35 2.33 1.81 -1.92
C ILE A 35 1.80 2.89 -0.98
N PRO A 36 1.45 4.08 -1.47
CA PRO A 36 1.17 5.20 -0.58
C PRO A 36 -0.28 5.17 -0.08
N GLN A 37 -0.61 6.06 0.86
CA GLN A 37 -1.96 6.27 1.38
C GLN A 37 -3.00 6.31 0.26
N VAL A 38 -4.13 5.59 0.39
CA VAL A 38 -5.26 5.79 -0.54
C VAL A 38 -5.76 7.22 -0.36
N GLY A 39 -5.45 8.05 -1.34
CA GLY A 39 -5.91 9.42 -1.40
C GLY A 39 -7.25 9.53 -2.09
N THR A 40 -7.32 10.41 -3.09
CA THR A 40 -8.56 10.62 -3.87
C THR A 40 -8.77 9.49 -4.87
N VAL A 41 -9.92 8.80 -4.77
CA VAL A 41 -10.37 7.86 -5.79
C VAL A 41 -10.77 8.62 -7.04
N LEU A 42 -10.12 8.29 -8.17
CA LEU A 42 -10.43 8.89 -9.47
C LEU A 42 -11.57 8.14 -10.16
N TRP A 43 -11.47 6.81 -10.21
CA TRP A 43 -12.46 5.92 -10.81
C TRP A 43 -12.50 4.59 -10.05
N ASN A 44 -13.70 4.12 -9.69
CA ASN A 44 -13.89 2.84 -8.98
C ASN A 44 -14.79 1.84 -9.72
N PHE A 45 -15.40 2.25 -10.83
CA PHE A 45 -16.15 1.37 -11.75
C PHE A 45 -17.33 0.65 -11.09
N GLU A 46 -18.05 1.33 -10.20
CA GLU A 46 -19.14 0.72 -9.43
C GLU A 46 -20.46 0.68 -10.21
N THR A 47 -20.58 1.47 -11.28
CA THR A 47 -21.82 1.61 -12.04
C THR A 47 -21.59 1.65 -13.55
N ASP A 48 -22.61 1.23 -14.30
CA ASP A 48 -22.61 1.31 -15.78
C ASP A 48 -22.42 2.76 -16.26
N GLU A 49 -22.96 3.75 -15.54
CA GLU A 49 -22.80 5.16 -15.89
C GLU A 49 -21.36 5.64 -15.78
N GLU A 50 -20.57 5.08 -14.84
CA GLU A 50 -19.15 5.39 -14.76
C GLU A 50 -18.36 4.70 -15.87
N VAL A 51 -18.62 3.40 -16.11
CA VAL A 51 -17.99 2.66 -17.23
C VAL A 51 -18.28 3.33 -18.57
N ALA A 52 -19.49 3.85 -18.78
CA ALA A 52 -19.88 4.55 -20.00
C ALA A 52 -19.14 5.89 -20.24
N LYS A 53 -18.43 6.43 -19.25
CA LYS A 53 -17.55 7.60 -19.43
C LYS A 53 -16.22 7.25 -20.07
N PHE A 54 -15.87 5.96 -20.08
CA PHE A 54 -14.64 5.47 -20.70
C PHE A 54 -14.88 5.15 -22.17
N ASP A 55 -13.92 5.52 -23.00
CA ASP A 55 -13.79 5.02 -24.37
C ASP A 55 -12.48 4.23 -24.53
N ASN A 56 -12.36 3.55 -25.67
CA ASN A 56 -11.21 2.71 -25.98
C ASN A 56 -10.15 3.43 -26.83
N ASP A 57 -10.23 4.75 -27.00
CA ASP A 57 -9.33 5.54 -27.88
C ASP A 57 -9.14 4.93 -29.29
N ASN A 58 -10.21 4.36 -29.85
CA ASN A 58 -10.24 3.67 -31.15
C ASN A 58 -9.38 2.40 -31.26
N THR A 59 -8.98 1.78 -30.14
CA THR A 59 -8.29 0.47 -30.18
C THR A 59 -9.25 -0.70 -30.40
N GLY A 60 -10.56 -0.44 -30.46
CA GLY A 60 -11.58 -1.46 -30.69
C GLY A 60 -11.85 -2.37 -29.49
N ALA A 61 -11.33 -2.05 -28.31
CA ALA A 61 -11.59 -2.82 -27.09
C ALA A 61 -13.06 -2.71 -26.66
N GLU A 62 -13.64 -3.79 -26.17
CA GLU A 62 -14.96 -3.78 -25.53
C GLU A 62 -14.79 -3.49 -24.04
N LEU A 63 -15.60 -2.55 -23.53
CA LEU A 63 -15.59 -2.08 -22.15
C LEU A 63 -16.94 -2.41 -21.51
N GLU A 64 -16.92 -3.17 -20.42
CA GLU A 64 -18.12 -3.66 -19.75
C GLU A 64 -17.96 -3.57 -18.23
N LEU A 65 -19.06 -3.33 -17.52
CA LEU A 65 -19.11 -3.50 -16.07
C LEU A 65 -19.09 -5.00 -15.73
N ASP A 66 -18.22 -5.43 -14.82
CA ASP A 66 -18.22 -6.80 -14.30
C ASP A 66 -18.36 -6.82 -12.79
N THR A 67 -19.31 -7.61 -12.29
CA THR A 67 -19.61 -7.72 -10.86
C THR A 67 -19.09 -9.01 -10.24
N LYS A 68 -18.19 -9.75 -10.93
CA LYS A 68 -17.70 -11.06 -10.50
C LYS A 68 -16.22 -11.03 -10.16
N THR A 69 -15.43 -10.36 -10.99
CA THR A 69 -13.98 -10.19 -10.88
C THR A 69 -13.73 -8.75 -10.42
N VAL A 70 -13.75 -8.57 -9.11
CA VAL A 70 -13.72 -7.24 -8.46
C VAL A 70 -12.55 -7.19 -7.49
N ALA A 71 -11.81 -6.07 -7.47
CA ALA A 71 -10.74 -5.81 -6.50
C ALA A 71 -11.32 -5.11 -5.28
N GLU A 72 -12.12 -4.06 -5.50
CA GLU A 72 -12.73 -3.22 -4.47
C GLU A 72 -14.21 -2.98 -4.79
N GLY A 73 -15.05 -2.86 -3.76
CA GLY A 73 -16.47 -2.55 -3.95
C GLY A 73 -17.30 -3.66 -4.60
N LYS A 74 -18.12 -3.32 -5.60
CA LYS A 74 -19.15 -4.22 -6.18
C LYS A 74 -18.90 -4.59 -7.64
N ALA A 75 -18.10 -3.80 -8.35
CA ALA A 75 -17.85 -4.00 -9.76
C ALA A 75 -16.46 -3.48 -10.17
N ALA A 76 -15.98 -3.95 -11.32
CA ALA A 76 -14.75 -3.50 -11.95
C ALA A 76 -15.01 -3.27 -13.44
N LEU A 77 -14.08 -2.55 -14.10
CA LEU A 77 -14.09 -2.44 -15.55
C LEU A 77 -13.48 -3.70 -16.16
N LYS A 78 -14.28 -4.48 -16.87
CA LYS A 78 -13.78 -5.53 -17.75
C LYS A 78 -13.42 -4.94 -19.11
N VAL A 79 -12.22 -5.29 -19.58
CA VAL A 79 -11.69 -4.88 -20.88
C VAL A 79 -11.40 -6.12 -21.71
N THR A 80 -12.03 -6.21 -22.88
CA THR A 80 -11.75 -7.26 -23.87
C THR A 80 -11.03 -6.64 -25.07
N PRO A 81 -9.74 -6.97 -25.31
CA PRO A 81 -9.00 -6.52 -26.48
C PRO A 81 -9.66 -6.94 -27.80
N ASN A 82 -9.38 -6.21 -28.88
CA ASN A 82 -9.86 -6.61 -30.21
C ASN A 82 -9.00 -7.71 -30.87
N GLY A 83 -7.79 -7.97 -30.36
CA GLY A 83 -6.85 -8.95 -30.93
C GLY A 83 -5.92 -8.42 -32.04
N GLU A 84 -6.08 -7.17 -32.46
CA GLU A 84 -5.37 -6.62 -33.64
C GLU A 84 -4.60 -5.33 -33.33
N ALA A 85 -5.09 -4.49 -32.41
CA ALA A 85 -4.44 -3.24 -32.06
C ALA A 85 -3.10 -3.50 -31.35
N GLU A 86 -2.07 -2.72 -31.68
CA GLU A 86 -0.74 -2.80 -31.03
C GLU A 86 -0.82 -2.57 -29.52
N GLU A 87 -1.85 -1.86 -29.06
CA GLU A 87 -2.15 -1.63 -27.66
C GLU A 87 -3.66 -1.59 -27.43
N THR A 88 -4.09 -2.04 -26.26
CA THR A 88 -5.48 -1.93 -25.81
C THR A 88 -5.59 -0.73 -24.89
N LYS A 89 -6.56 0.18 -25.13
CA LYS A 89 -6.68 1.40 -24.32
C LYS A 89 -8.01 1.50 -23.60
N ILE A 90 -7.97 2.21 -22.49
CA ILE A 90 -9.13 2.85 -21.87
C ILE A 90 -8.79 4.32 -21.64
N ALA A 91 -9.76 5.21 -21.79
CA ALA A 91 -9.55 6.62 -21.57
C ALA A 91 -10.81 7.33 -21.09
N ALA A 92 -10.66 8.27 -20.17
CA ALA A 92 -11.76 9.06 -19.63
C ALA A 92 -11.30 10.49 -19.33
N VAL A 93 -12.25 11.43 -19.35
CA VAL A 93 -12.01 12.79 -18.86
C VAL A 93 -12.02 12.77 -17.34
N LEU A 94 -10.98 13.32 -16.71
CA LEU A 94 -10.92 13.49 -15.27
C LEU A 94 -11.97 14.51 -14.84
N ASP A 95 -12.71 14.20 -13.77
CA ASP A 95 -13.59 15.18 -13.13
C ASP A 95 -12.77 16.40 -12.72
N GLN A 96 -13.16 17.57 -13.20
CA GLN A 96 -12.47 18.83 -12.95
C GLN A 96 -12.27 19.11 -11.46
N ALA A 97 -13.20 18.65 -10.60
CA ALA A 97 -13.07 18.78 -9.14
C ALA A 97 -11.87 18.01 -8.57
N LYS A 98 -11.36 16.99 -9.28
CA LYS A 98 -10.23 16.16 -8.85
C LYS A 98 -8.87 16.67 -9.34
N VAL A 99 -8.82 17.71 -10.17
CA VAL A 99 -7.56 18.26 -10.71
C VAL A 99 -6.67 18.81 -9.60
N GLY A 100 -7.25 19.45 -8.58
CA GLY A 100 -6.49 19.94 -7.42
C GLY A 100 -5.77 18.81 -6.67
N ALA A 101 -6.51 17.74 -6.36
CA ALA A 101 -5.95 16.57 -5.70
C ALA A 101 -4.89 15.88 -6.59
N TRP A 102 -5.15 15.75 -7.89
CA TRP A 102 -4.20 15.22 -8.86
C TRP A 102 -2.86 15.97 -8.83
N ASN A 103 -2.87 17.29 -8.87
CA ASN A 103 -1.65 18.11 -8.83
C ASN A 103 -0.88 17.98 -7.50
N ALA A 104 -1.55 17.63 -6.41
CA ALA A 104 -0.93 17.42 -5.10
C ALA A 104 -0.37 15.99 -4.92
N SER A 105 -0.70 15.06 -5.83
CA SER A 105 -0.30 13.66 -5.73
C SER A 105 1.16 13.43 -6.11
N LYS A 106 1.70 12.29 -5.67
CA LYS A 106 3.02 11.77 -6.03
C LYS A 106 2.93 10.48 -6.83
N ASN A 107 1.83 9.73 -6.66
CA ASN A 107 1.60 8.47 -7.30
C ASN A 107 0.16 8.33 -7.79
N LEU A 108 -0.01 7.64 -8.91
CA LEU A 108 -1.28 7.03 -9.29
C LEU A 108 -1.19 5.53 -9.09
N VAL A 109 -2.21 4.94 -8.51
CA VAL A 109 -2.35 3.51 -8.30
C VAL A 109 -3.58 3.00 -9.05
N LEU A 110 -3.46 1.84 -9.69
CA LEU A 110 -4.58 1.09 -10.23
C LEU A 110 -4.45 -0.41 -9.91
N LYS A 111 -5.57 -1.11 -9.78
CA LYS A 111 -5.62 -2.56 -9.66
C LYS A 111 -5.84 -3.18 -11.03
N LEU A 112 -5.02 -4.17 -11.38
CA LEU A 112 -5.05 -4.86 -12.67
C LEU A 112 -5.14 -6.37 -12.47
N TYR A 113 -6.23 -6.99 -12.92
CA TYR A 113 -6.36 -8.43 -13.01
C TYR A 113 -6.23 -8.87 -14.46
N MET A 114 -5.37 -9.83 -14.75
CA MET A 114 -5.30 -10.48 -16.06
C MET A 114 -5.91 -11.87 -15.95
N ASP A 115 -6.75 -12.27 -16.92
CA ASP A 115 -7.31 -13.61 -16.95
C ASP A 115 -6.23 -14.69 -16.79
N GLN A 116 -6.58 -15.77 -16.10
CA GLN A 116 -5.66 -16.89 -15.91
C GLN A 116 -5.22 -17.44 -17.26
N GLY A 117 -3.90 -17.48 -17.49
CA GLY A 117 -3.34 -17.97 -18.75
C GLY A 117 -3.38 -16.99 -19.92
N MET A 118 -3.72 -15.71 -19.68
CA MET A 118 -3.62 -14.64 -20.68
C MET A 118 -2.24 -14.65 -21.36
N ASN A 119 -2.24 -14.73 -22.70
CA ASN A 119 -1.02 -14.76 -23.50
C ASN A 119 -1.25 -14.04 -24.85
N PRO A 120 -0.50 -12.96 -25.15
CA PRO A 120 0.52 -12.37 -24.30
C PRO A 120 -0.08 -11.71 -23.05
N ALA A 121 0.61 -11.82 -21.91
CA ALA A 121 0.24 -11.11 -20.68
C ALA A 121 0.70 -9.66 -20.74
N ILE A 122 -0.03 -8.75 -20.10
CA ILE A 122 0.36 -7.33 -20.03
C ILE A 122 1.69 -7.22 -19.26
N ASN A 123 2.68 -6.57 -19.86
CA ASN A 123 3.96 -6.30 -19.20
C ASN A 123 4.30 -4.80 -19.17
N ILE A 124 3.57 -3.97 -19.89
CA ILE A 124 3.68 -2.51 -19.83
C ILE A 124 2.28 -1.89 -19.71
N VAL A 125 2.18 -0.93 -18.80
CA VAL A 125 1.05 0.00 -18.72
C VAL A 125 1.59 1.41 -18.98
N PHE A 126 0.98 2.13 -19.89
CA PHE A 126 1.30 3.53 -20.16
C PHE A 126 0.19 4.43 -19.64
N LEU A 127 0.57 5.55 -19.00
CA LEU A 127 -0.34 6.62 -18.60
C LEU A 127 0.00 7.88 -19.42
N GLY A 128 -0.99 8.40 -20.14
CA GLY A 128 -0.90 9.64 -20.92
C GLY A 128 -1.98 10.64 -20.52
N ILE A 129 -1.69 11.94 -20.68
CA ILE A 129 -2.63 13.03 -20.42
C ILE A 129 -2.69 13.96 -21.63
N ALA A 130 -3.89 14.37 -22.02
CA ALA A 130 -4.10 15.43 -22.98
C ALA A 130 -5.11 16.45 -22.44
N ASP A 131 -4.86 17.73 -22.71
CA ASP A 131 -5.85 18.79 -22.60
C ASP A 131 -6.84 18.63 -23.75
N VAL A 132 -8.12 18.57 -23.41
CA VAL A 132 -9.24 18.41 -24.37
C VAL A 132 -10.22 19.58 -24.31
N THR A 133 -9.82 20.69 -23.69
CA THR A 133 -10.68 21.86 -23.43
C THR A 133 -11.30 22.40 -24.72
N GLY A 134 -12.62 22.56 -24.71
CA GLY A 134 -13.37 23.03 -25.88
C GLY A 134 -13.34 22.07 -27.07
N GLY A 135 -13.01 20.80 -26.84
CA GLY A 135 -12.93 19.76 -27.87
C GLY A 135 -11.64 19.73 -28.68
N ASN A 136 -10.63 20.54 -28.32
CA ASN A 136 -9.33 20.51 -28.99
C ASN A 136 -8.36 19.61 -28.23
N TRP A 137 -7.75 18.65 -28.91
CA TRP A 137 -6.76 17.77 -28.30
C TRP A 137 -5.37 18.40 -28.31
N SER A 138 -4.73 18.46 -27.14
CA SER A 138 -3.34 18.89 -26.98
C SER A 138 -2.61 17.99 -25.99
N TRP A 139 -1.52 17.37 -26.43
CA TRP A 139 -0.70 16.50 -25.59
C TRP A 139 -0.11 17.27 -24.39
N VAL A 140 -0.23 16.71 -23.19
CA VAL A 140 0.44 17.21 -21.98
C VAL A 140 1.76 16.45 -21.80
N ASP A 141 1.69 15.19 -21.36
CA ASP A 141 2.85 14.31 -21.17
C ASP A 141 2.37 12.86 -20.90
N GLY A 142 3.31 11.92 -20.75
CA GLY A 142 3.04 10.56 -20.36
C GLY A 142 4.23 9.85 -19.70
N THR A 143 3.93 8.70 -19.11
CA THR A 143 4.89 7.87 -18.39
C THR A 143 4.56 6.38 -18.51
N PHE A 144 5.58 5.54 -18.35
CA PHE A 144 5.47 4.09 -18.52
C PHE A 144 5.69 3.39 -17.20
N LEU A 145 4.94 2.32 -16.98
CA LEU A 145 5.14 1.39 -15.89
C LEU A 145 5.41 0.00 -16.48
N ASN A 146 6.61 -0.52 -16.21
CA ASN A 146 6.95 -1.91 -16.53
C ASN A 146 6.48 -2.81 -15.39
N ILE A 147 5.61 -3.77 -15.73
CA ILE A 147 5.05 -4.75 -14.79
C ILE A 147 5.45 -6.18 -15.18
N ALA A 148 6.58 -6.36 -15.87
CA ALA A 148 7.10 -7.68 -16.21
C ALA A 148 7.22 -8.55 -14.95
N GLY A 149 6.50 -9.69 -14.95
CA GLY A 149 6.41 -10.59 -13.81
C GLY A 149 5.11 -10.50 -13.00
N ALA A 150 4.24 -9.54 -13.31
CA ALA A 150 2.85 -9.52 -12.87
C ALA A 150 2.17 -10.87 -13.18
N LYS A 151 1.26 -11.27 -12.30
CA LYS A 151 0.68 -12.61 -12.33
C LYS A 151 -0.71 -12.59 -12.97
N THR A 152 -0.97 -13.59 -13.81
CA THR A 152 -2.31 -13.86 -14.33
C THR A 152 -3.13 -14.66 -13.30
N GLY A 153 -4.46 -14.54 -13.36
CA GLY A 153 -5.37 -15.19 -12.42
C GLY A 153 -5.42 -14.55 -11.03
N GLN A 154 -4.85 -13.36 -10.85
CA GLN A 154 -4.87 -12.61 -9.60
C GLN A 154 -4.76 -11.10 -9.84
N TRP A 155 -5.16 -10.31 -8.84
CA TRP A 155 -5.00 -8.86 -8.84
C TRP A 155 -3.53 -8.46 -8.65
N ASN A 156 -3.10 -7.51 -9.47
CA ASN A 156 -1.79 -6.86 -9.38
C ASN A 156 -2.03 -5.39 -9.03
N THR A 157 -1.12 -4.79 -8.24
CA THR A 157 -1.14 -3.36 -7.96
C THR A 157 -0.11 -2.67 -8.83
N CYS A 158 -0.56 -1.73 -9.65
CA CYS A 158 0.26 -0.94 -10.56
C CYS A 158 0.41 0.46 -9.97
N VAL A 159 1.65 0.89 -9.69
CA VAL A 159 1.96 2.20 -9.08
C VAL A 159 2.81 3.01 -10.04
N PHE A 160 2.29 4.14 -10.50
CA PHE A 160 3.02 5.13 -11.28
C PHE A 160 3.62 6.17 -10.36
N ASP A 161 4.94 6.28 -10.33
CA ASP A 161 5.65 7.41 -9.70
C ASP A 161 5.57 8.63 -10.62
N LEU A 162 4.83 9.65 -10.17
CA LEU A 162 4.61 10.90 -10.89
C LEU A 162 5.63 11.98 -10.51
N THR A 163 6.47 11.76 -9.48
CA THR A 163 7.42 12.76 -8.98
C THR A 163 8.48 13.14 -10.01
N ALA A 164 8.78 12.23 -10.94
CA ALA A 164 9.68 12.47 -12.07
C ALA A 164 9.01 13.13 -13.28
N LYS A 165 7.70 13.46 -13.19
CA LYS A 165 6.85 13.94 -14.29
C LYS A 165 6.07 15.21 -13.88
N PRO A 166 6.77 16.33 -13.59
CA PRO A 166 6.12 17.55 -13.09
C PRO A 166 5.10 18.15 -14.06
N THR A 167 5.31 17.99 -15.37
CA THR A 167 4.37 18.35 -16.44
C THR A 167 3.03 17.63 -16.35
N MET A 168 3.02 16.42 -15.79
CA MET A 168 1.78 15.69 -15.53
C MET A 168 1.08 16.18 -14.27
N LEU A 169 1.76 16.89 -13.35
CA LEU A 169 1.24 17.34 -12.05
C LEU A 169 0.95 18.86 -11.98
N ASP A 170 1.17 19.60 -13.07
CA ASP A 170 0.91 21.05 -13.16
C ASP A 170 -0.27 21.34 -14.09
N LEU A 171 -1.42 20.73 -13.79
CA LEU A 171 -2.64 20.88 -14.59
C LEU A 171 -3.41 22.13 -14.18
N ASP A 172 -3.92 22.90 -15.15
CA ASP A 172 -4.75 24.07 -14.92
C ASP A 172 -6.17 23.63 -14.51
N PRO A 173 -6.65 23.91 -13.28
CA PRO A 173 -7.94 23.43 -12.79
C PRO A 173 -9.14 23.99 -13.57
N LYS A 174 -8.94 24.90 -14.54
CA LYS A 174 -9.98 25.44 -15.43
C LYS A 174 -10.14 24.68 -16.75
N ARG A 175 -9.36 23.62 -16.95
CA ARG A 175 -9.28 22.85 -18.19
C ARG A 175 -9.78 21.43 -18.02
N ASP A 176 -10.17 20.84 -19.14
CA ASP A 176 -10.61 19.44 -19.21
C ASP A 176 -9.42 18.57 -19.62
N TYR A 177 -9.11 17.55 -18.84
CA TYR A 177 -8.00 16.64 -19.12
C TYR A 177 -8.50 15.22 -19.35
N LYS A 178 -8.13 14.63 -20.49
CA LYS A 178 -8.38 13.22 -20.80
C LYS A 178 -7.15 12.39 -20.44
N PHE A 179 -7.40 11.36 -19.64
CA PHE A 179 -6.41 10.39 -19.18
C PHE A 179 -6.50 9.14 -20.05
N TYR A 180 -5.35 8.65 -20.49
CA TYR A 180 -5.22 7.50 -21.38
C TYR A 180 -4.40 6.44 -20.68
N PHE A 181 -4.95 5.24 -20.55
CA PHE A 181 -4.22 4.07 -20.10
C PHE A 181 -4.07 3.10 -21.27
N SER A 182 -2.84 2.80 -21.68
CA SER A 182 -2.57 1.75 -22.67
C SER A 182 -2.01 0.52 -21.98
N PHE A 183 -2.51 -0.65 -22.36
CA PHE A 183 -2.08 -1.95 -21.87
C PHE A 183 -1.57 -2.77 -23.05
N TYR A 184 -0.35 -3.28 -22.95
CA TYR A 184 0.23 -4.10 -24.01
C TYR A 184 1.32 -5.01 -23.47
N ASN A 185 1.69 -5.97 -24.31
CA ASN A 185 2.92 -6.73 -24.14
C ASN A 185 3.97 -6.19 -25.11
N GLU A 186 5.20 -6.01 -24.63
CA GLU A 186 6.34 -5.67 -25.47
C GLU A 186 7.57 -6.48 -25.04
N ASP A 187 8.11 -7.26 -25.97
CA ASP A 187 9.42 -7.91 -25.86
C ASP A 187 10.18 -7.64 -27.17
N GLY A 188 10.68 -6.41 -27.30
CA GLY A 188 11.27 -5.86 -28.51
C GLY A 188 10.29 -5.03 -29.34
N GLU A 189 9.19 -5.65 -29.77
CA GLU A 189 8.07 -4.97 -30.46
C GLU A 189 6.76 -5.22 -29.70
N LYS A 190 5.79 -4.31 -29.87
CA LYS A 190 4.46 -4.47 -29.29
C LYS A 190 3.76 -5.69 -29.88
N THR A 191 3.18 -6.50 -29.01
CA THR A 191 2.34 -7.64 -29.39
C THR A 191 0.90 -7.36 -28.98
N PRO A 192 -0.06 -7.38 -29.93
CA PRO A 192 -1.48 -7.24 -29.62
C PRO A 192 -1.95 -8.25 -28.56
N LEU A 193 -2.76 -7.77 -27.61
CA LEU A 193 -3.39 -8.64 -26.62
C LEU A 193 -4.50 -9.46 -27.29
N ALA A 194 -4.61 -10.75 -26.95
CA ALA A 194 -5.57 -11.65 -27.57
C ALA A 194 -7.03 -11.29 -27.24
N SER A 195 -7.91 -11.34 -28.23
CA SER A 195 -9.36 -11.11 -28.04
C SER A 195 -10.08 -12.24 -27.29
N SER A 196 -9.41 -13.36 -27.08
CA SER A 196 -9.92 -14.50 -26.31
C SER A 196 -9.72 -14.37 -24.80
N SER A 197 -9.07 -13.29 -24.33
CA SER A 197 -8.76 -13.07 -22.93
C SER A 197 -9.14 -11.66 -22.53
N SER A 198 -9.72 -11.50 -21.35
CA SER A 198 -10.01 -10.19 -20.77
C SER A 198 -8.98 -9.83 -19.70
N PHE A 199 -8.92 -8.55 -19.39
CA PHE A 199 -8.33 -8.06 -18.15
C PHE A 199 -9.30 -7.10 -17.50
N TYR A 200 -9.07 -6.82 -16.22
CA TYR A 200 -9.95 -6.01 -15.40
C TYR A 200 -9.14 -4.91 -14.76
N VAL A 201 -9.68 -3.70 -14.81
CA VAL A 201 -9.12 -2.52 -14.16
C VAL A 201 -10.09 -2.12 -13.07
N ASP A 202 -9.55 -1.89 -11.89
CA ASP A 202 -10.35 -1.50 -10.75
C ASP A 202 -9.59 -0.47 -9.89
N TYR A 203 -10.34 0.32 -9.14
CA TYR A 203 -9.87 1.21 -8.09
C TYR A 203 -8.64 2.04 -8.49
N ILE A 204 -8.84 2.97 -9.43
CA ILE A 204 -7.84 3.94 -9.83
C ILE A 204 -7.89 5.11 -8.85
N TYR A 205 -6.81 5.32 -8.10
CA TYR A 205 -6.70 6.40 -7.13
C TYR A 205 -5.32 7.06 -7.20
N ILE A 206 -5.23 8.25 -6.65
CA ILE A 206 -3.96 8.94 -6.38
C ILE A 206 -3.65 8.86 -4.90
N ASP A 207 -2.37 8.93 -4.55
CA ASP A 207 -2.00 9.11 -3.16
C ASP A 207 -2.23 10.53 -2.65
N GLY A 208 -2.40 10.64 -1.32
CA GLY A 208 -2.50 11.92 -0.61
C GLY A 208 -3.93 12.39 -0.35
N GLN A 209 -4.10 13.13 0.74
CA GLN A 209 -5.42 13.59 1.20
C GLN A 209 -6.13 14.43 0.13
N GLY A 210 -7.34 14.00 -0.23
CA GLY A 210 -8.25 14.84 -1.01
C GLY A 210 -8.77 15.97 -0.13
N SER A 211 -8.22 17.18 -0.25
CA SER A 211 -8.88 18.37 0.30
C SER A 211 -9.89 18.90 -0.72
N SER A 212 -11.16 18.58 -0.50
CA SER A 212 -12.24 19.40 -1.04
C SER A 212 -12.46 20.57 -0.08
N GLU A 213 -11.66 21.63 -0.13
CA GLU A 213 -12.05 22.93 0.42
C GLU A 213 -11.22 24.11 -0.13
N ASP A 214 -11.94 25.20 -0.39
CA ASP A 214 -11.61 26.59 -0.77
C ASP A 214 -10.11 27.01 -0.82
N PRO A 215 -9.61 27.59 -1.95
CA PRO A 215 -8.23 28.08 -2.03
C PRO A 215 -8.06 29.39 -1.25
N GLY A 216 -7.76 29.28 0.05
CA GLY A 216 -7.67 30.47 0.90
C GLY A 216 -6.79 30.41 2.14
N GLU A 217 -6.34 29.25 2.61
CA GLU A 217 -5.47 29.17 3.79
C GLU A 217 -4.18 28.40 3.51
N ASP A 218 -3.11 28.96 4.07
CA ASP A 218 -1.75 28.42 4.25
C ASP A 218 -1.74 26.88 4.30
N PRO A 219 -0.80 26.15 3.65
CA PRO A 219 -0.74 24.70 3.77
C PRO A 219 -0.46 24.35 5.23
N GLY A 220 -1.54 24.08 5.97
CA GLY A 220 -1.50 23.57 7.33
C GLY A 220 -0.68 22.29 7.33
N GLU A 221 0.05 22.08 8.43
CA GLU A 221 0.78 20.84 8.70
C GLU A 221 -0.07 19.62 8.32
N ASP A 222 0.58 18.60 7.72
CA ASP A 222 -0.04 17.29 7.49
C ASP A 222 -0.87 16.95 8.73
N PRO A 223 -2.17 16.64 8.62
CA PRO A 223 -2.97 16.40 9.80
C PRO A 223 -2.33 15.25 10.57
N GLU A 224 -2.03 15.50 11.85
CA GLU A 224 -1.32 14.54 12.68
C GLU A 224 -2.05 13.19 12.67
N PRO A 225 -1.31 12.06 12.65
CA PRO A 225 -1.89 10.74 12.76
C PRO A 225 -2.89 10.70 13.91
N ALA A 226 -4.12 10.29 13.59
CA ALA A 226 -5.18 10.26 14.57
C ALA A 226 -4.99 9.04 15.48
N LEU A 227 -4.45 9.29 16.67
CA LEU A 227 -4.21 8.25 17.67
C LEU A 227 -5.51 7.52 18.05
N LEU A 228 -5.51 6.20 17.91
CA LEU A 228 -6.58 5.32 18.37
C LEU A 228 -6.28 4.84 19.79
N TRP A 229 -5.10 4.27 20.00
CA TRP A 229 -4.62 3.74 21.29
C TRP A 229 -3.14 4.08 21.49
N GLY A 230 -2.83 4.72 22.62
CA GLY A 230 -1.46 5.02 23.05
C GLY A 230 -1.01 4.24 24.28
N PHE A 231 -1.92 3.45 24.86
CA PHE A 231 -1.63 2.58 26.01
C PHE A 231 -0.99 3.34 27.18
N GLU A 232 -1.52 4.51 27.52
CA GLU A 232 -1.02 5.32 28.65
C GLU A 232 -1.58 4.86 30.00
N SER A 233 -2.46 3.86 29.98
CA SER A 233 -3.06 3.29 31.18
C SER A 233 -3.45 1.83 30.98
N GLU A 234 -3.56 1.10 32.09
CA GLU A 234 -4.05 -0.28 32.09
C GLU A 234 -5.44 -0.40 31.43
N ASN A 235 -6.29 0.61 31.55
CA ASN A 235 -7.65 0.58 31.02
C ASN A 235 -7.68 0.39 29.50
N GLU A 236 -6.81 1.08 28.75
CA GLU A 236 -6.75 0.92 27.28
C GLU A 236 -6.34 -0.51 26.89
N ALA A 237 -5.39 -1.11 27.63
CA ALA A 237 -4.96 -2.49 27.36
C ALA A 237 -6.08 -3.51 27.67
N THR A 238 -6.95 -3.24 28.65
CA THR A 238 -8.08 -4.14 28.96
C THR A 238 -9.17 -4.19 27.89
N GLU A 239 -9.16 -3.26 26.93
CA GLU A 239 -10.06 -3.31 25.76
C GLU A 239 -9.65 -4.42 24.79
N PHE A 240 -8.38 -4.83 24.82
CA PHE A 240 -7.84 -5.89 23.97
C PHE A 240 -8.09 -7.26 24.60
N ALA A 241 -8.59 -8.19 23.79
CA ALA A 241 -8.86 -9.56 24.19
C ALA A 241 -8.15 -10.57 23.29
N GLU A 242 -8.01 -11.79 23.80
CA GLU A 242 -7.64 -12.95 23.00
C GLU A 242 -8.68 -13.20 21.90
N GLU A 243 -8.21 -13.68 20.74
CA GLU A 243 -9.09 -14.08 19.65
C GLU A 243 -8.77 -15.48 19.11
N GLY A 244 -9.84 -16.20 18.75
CA GLY A 244 -9.76 -17.40 17.93
C GLY A 244 -9.20 -18.64 18.63
N GLY A 245 -9.04 -18.61 19.96
CA GLY A 245 -8.47 -19.73 20.71
C GLY A 245 -6.97 -19.92 20.47
N THR A 246 -6.27 -18.87 20.03
CA THR A 246 -4.81 -18.86 19.87
C THR A 246 -4.07 -18.83 21.21
N GLY A 247 -4.76 -18.44 22.29
CA GLY A 247 -4.19 -18.37 23.64
C GLY A 247 -3.25 -17.19 23.85
N ALA A 248 -3.35 -16.15 23.01
CA ALA A 248 -2.63 -14.89 23.20
C ALA A 248 -3.09 -14.19 24.49
N VAL A 249 -2.15 -13.58 25.21
CA VAL A 249 -2.44 -12.82 26.44
C VAL A 249 -2.00 -11.37 26.25
N PRO A 250 -2.93 -10.45 25.93
CA PRO A 250 -2.66 -9.01 25.92
C PRO A 250 -2.65 -8.45 27.36
N THR A 251 -1.63 -7.67 27.70
CA THR A 251 -1.46 -7.03 29.02
C THR A 251 -0.81 -5.66 28.88
N TYR A 252 -1.14 -4.75 29.79
CA TYR A 252 -0.42 -3.48 29.92
C TYR A 252 1.00 -3.71 30.46
N THR A 253 1.94 -2.88 30.02
CA THR A 253 3.29 -2.84 30.60
C THR A 253 3.85 -1.42 30.59
N THR A 254 4.78 -1.16 31.52
CA THR A 254 5.65 0.03 31.53
C THR A 254 7.12 -0.33 31.26
N GLU A 255 7.40 -1.59 30.91
CA GLU A 255 8.77 -2.09 30.64
C GLU A 255 9.33 -1.53 29.33
N GLN A 256 8.43 -1.27 28.37
CA GLN A 256 8.72 -0.87 27.01
C GLN A 256 7.59 0.06 26.55
N ALA A 257 7.94 1.19 25.92
CA ALA A 257 7.00 2.15 25.33
C ALA A 257 7.67 2.78 24.09
N PHE A 258 6.89 3.05 23.05
CA PHE A 258 7.31 3.80 21.88
C PHE A 258 7.19 5.29 22.18
N ALA A 259 6.01 5.67 22.69
CA ALA A 259 5.72 7.00 23.20
C ALA A 259 5.10 6.92 24.60
N GLY A 260 5.18 8.01 25.34
CA GLY A 260 4.56 8.10 26.66
C GLY A 260 5.07 7.08 27.69
N THR A 261 4.15 6.40 28.36
CA THR A 261 4.40 5.69 29.63
C THR A 261 4.20 4.18 29.59
N GLY A 262 3.52 3.64 28.57
CA GLY A 262 3.22 2.23 28.49
C GLY A 262 3.06 1.70 27.08
N ALA A 263 2.81 0.41 26.97
CA ALA A 263 2.52 -0.28 25.73
C ALA A 263 1.63 -1.51 25.99
N LEU A 264 1.11 -2.09 24.91
CA LEU A 264 0.46 -3.40 24.94
C LEU A 264 1.48 -4.52 24.77
N LYS A 265 1.73 -5.29 25.83
CA LYS A 265 2.50 -6.54 25.77
C LYS A 265 1.59 -7.69 25.34
N VAL A 266 1.94 -8.34 24.25
CA VAL A 266 1.25 -9.53 23.75
C VAL A 266 2.12 -10.75 23.99
N THR A 267 1.62 -11.69 24.78
CA THR A 267 2.31 -12.97 25.05
C THR A 267 1.64 -14.09 24.25
N PRO A 268 2.32 -14.67 23.24
CA PRO A 268 1.82 -15.83 22.50
C PRO A 268 1.67 -17.09 23.36
N SER A 269 0.90 -18.07 22.87
CA SER A 269 0.79 -19.39 23.50
C SER A 269 1.99 -20.30 23.24
N GLY A 270 2.83 -19.98 22.25
CA GLY A 270 3.93 -20.84 21.80
C GLY A 270 3.53 -22.01 20.90
N THR A 271 2.23 -22.22 20.64
CA THR A 271 1.74 -23.39 19.88
C THR A 271 0.78 -23.06 18.75
N ALA A 272 0.07 -21.94 18.80
CA ALA A 272 -0.80 -21.50 17.71
C ALA A 272 -0.01 -21.01 16.49
N GLU A 273 -0.49 -21.31 15.28
CA GLU A 273 0.14 -20.84 14.01
C GLU A 273 0.16 -19.31 13.90
N GLU A 274 -0.73 -18.64 14.63
CA GLU A 274 -0.90 -17.19 14.65
C GLU A 274 -1.17 -16.74 16.09
N THR A 275 -0.67 -15.56 16.46
CA THR A 275 -1.04 -14.89 17.72
C THR A 275 -2.12 -13.86 17.41
N LYS A 276 -3.35 -14.08 17.91
CA LYS A 276 -4.51 -13.25 17.57
C LYS A 276 -5.05 -12.50 18.78
N ILE A 277 -5.28 -11.21 18.59
CA ILE A 277 -5.97 -10.34 19.54
C ILE A 277 -7.06 -9.56 18.81
N LYS A 278 -8.01 -9.02 19.57
CA LYS A 278 -9.08 -8.18 19.05
C LYS A 278 -9.40 -7.03 19.96
N VAL A 279 -10.00 -5.99 19.38
CA VAL A 279 -10.47 -4.81 20.11
C VAL A 279 -11.66 -4.21 19.38
N ARG A 280 -12.62 -3.65 20.13
CA ARG A 280 -13.72 -2.89 19.52
C ARG A 280 -13.21 -1.52 19.12
N LEU A 281 -13.45 -1.12 17.87
CA LEU A 281 -13.18 0.25 17.43
C LEU A 281 -14.15 1.19 18.18
N PRO A 282 -13.67 2.14 19.01
CA PRO A 282 -14.57 3.03 19.71
C PRO A 282 -15.35 3.90 18.72
N VAL A 283 -16.67 4.02 18.87
CA VAL A 283 -17.52 4.82 17.96
C VAL A 283 -17.02 6.26 17.84
N THR A 284 -16.42 6.81 18.89
CA THR A 284 -15.79 8.14 18.90
C THR A 284 -14.59 8.28 17.94
N LYS A 285 -14.05 7.16 17.46
CA LYS A 285 -12.94 7.10 16.50
C LYS A 285 -13.40 6.83 15.07
N ASN A 286 -14.70 6.61 14.82
CA ASN A 286 -15.22 6.33 13.49
C ASN A 286 -14.92 7.43 12.47
N GLU A 287 -14.98 8.71 12.88
CA GLU A 287 -14.65 9.84 12.00
C GLU A 287 -13.18 9.82 11.57
N ASN A 288 -12.26 9.54 12.51
CA ASN A 288 -10.85 9.42 12.17
C ASN A 288 -10.63 8.20 11.26
N TRP A 289 -11.19 7.06 11.63
CA TRP A 289 -11.05 5.81 10.88
C TRP A 289 -11.52 5.91 9.43
N LYS A 290 -12.72 6.46 9.19
CA LYS A 290 -13.30 6.53 7.83
C LYS A 290 -12.59 7.54 6.93
N ASN A 291 -11.90 8.52 7.53
CA ASN A 291 -11.15 9.55 6.82
C ASN A 291 -9.66 9.19 6.66
N SER A 292 -9.26 8.01 7.11
CA SER A 292 -7.91 7.51 6.99
C SER A 292 -7.79 6.41 5.95
N SER A 293 -6.56 6.16 5.54
CA SER A 293 -6.22 5.17 4.53
C SER A 293 -5.28 4.10 5.07
N ASN A 294 -4.58 4.41 6.16
CA ASN A 294 -3.66 3.48 6.79
C ASN A 294 -3.96 3.33 8.28
N LEU A 295 -3.73 2.12 8.75
CA LEU A 295 -3.52 1.83 10.16
C LEU A 295 -2.01 1.73 10.37
N VAL A 296 -1.50 2.50 11.32
CA VAL A 296 -0.11 2.47 11.74
C VAL A 296 -0.07 1.90 13.15
N LEU A 297 0.86 0.98 13.40
CA LEU A 297 1.18 0.51 14.74
C LEU A 297 2.69 0.37 14.88
N ASN A 298 3.21 0.66 16.06
CA ASN A 298 4.62 0.44 16.36
C ASN A 298 4.79 -0.92 17.04
N LEU A 299 5.68 -1.74 16.50
CA LEU A 299 5.94 -3.12 16.95
C LEU A 299 7.37 -3.26 17.47
N TYR A 300 7.53 -3.61 18.75
CA TYR A 300 8.82 -3.96 19.34
C TYR A 300 8.95 -5.46 19.53
N MET A 301 10.08 -6.00 19.09
CA MET A 301 10.49 -7.38 19.30
C MET A 301 11.87 -7.39 19.96
N ALA A 302 12.04 -8.16 21.02
CA ALA A 302 13.30 -8.17 21.77
C ALA A 302 14.48 -8.69 20.92
N GLU A 303 15.69 -8.26 21.27
CA GLU A 303 16.92 -8.79 20.65
C GLU A 303 16.95 -10.32 20.82
N GLY A 304 17.12 -11.04 19.70
CA GLY A 304 17.19 -12.51 19.68
C GLY A 304 15.84 -13.24 19.62
N MET A 305 14.70 -12.54 19.54
CA MET A 305 13.39 -13.17 19.32
C MET A 305 13.41 -14.06 18.07
N ALA A 306 12.97 -15.31 18.22
CA ALA A 306 12.98 -16.30 17.14
C ALA A 306 11.82 -17.32 17.27
N PRO A 307 10.90 -17.41 16.28
CA PRO A 307 10.83 -16.57 15.09
C PRO A 307 10.33 -15.15 15.41
N ALA A 308 10.80 -14.16 14.66
CA ALA A 308 10.29 -12.79 14.73
C ALA A 308 8.97 -12.66 13.95
N VAL A 309 8.11 -11.71 14.34
CA VAL A 309 6.95 -11.34 13.52
C VAL A 309 7.44 -10.77 12.20
N ASN A 310 7.01 -11.35 11.08
CA ASN A 310 7.33 -10.84 9.75
C ASN A 310 6.08 -10.51 8.91
N LYS A 311 4.89 -10.83 9.42
CA LYS A 311 3.63 -10.51 8.78
C LYS A 311 2.56 -10.21 9.83
N ILE A 312 1.77 -9.20 9.54
CA ILE A 312 0.62 -8.74 10.32
C ILE A 312 -0.60 -8.82 9.43
N PHE A 313 -1.69 -9.37 9.94
CA PHE A 313 -3.02 -9.27 9.34
C PHE A 313 -3.93 -8.43 10.24
N VAL A 314 -4.72 -7.57 9.62
CA VAL A 314 -5.77 -6.82 10.30
C VAL A 314 -7.09 -7.07 9.58
N GLY A 315 -8.06 -7.57 10.32
CA GLY A 315 -9.43 -7.82 9.90
C GLY A 315 -10.43 -6.91 10.59
N MET A 316 -11.61 -6.77 10.00
CA MET A 316 -12.71 -6.02 10.58
C MET A 316 -14.02 -6.80 10.44
N ALA A 317 -14.84 -6.80 11.48
CA ALA A 317 -16.22 -7.27 11.41
C ALA A 317 -17.18 -6.23 12.00
N ASP A 318 -18.38 -6.19 11.44
CA ASP A 318 -19.55 -5.56 12.08
C ASP A 318 -20.06 -6.50 13.16
N VAL A 319 -20.12 -6.00 14.39
CA VAL A 319 -20.57 -6.72 15.58
C VAL A 319 -21.80 -6.07 16.23
N THR A 320 -22.56 -5.31 15.45
CA THR A 320 -23.76 -4.60 15.90
C THR A 320 -24.80 -5.58 16.45
N ASN A 321 -25.40 -5.25 17.60
CA ASN A 321 -26.42 -6.06 18.27
C ASN A 321 -25.99 -7.52 18.53
N ASP A 322 -24.72 -7.75 18.87
CA ASP A 322 -24.12 -9.07 19.08
C ASP A 322 -24.15 -9.97 17.83
N GLY A 323 -24.38 -9.38 16.65
CA GLY A 323 -24.16 -10.02 15.36
C GLY A 323 -22.69 -10.20 15.05
N TRP A 324 -22.39 -10.91 13.96
CA TRP A 324 -21.05 -10.96 13.39
C TRP A 324 -21.15 -11.04 11.87
N GLU A 325 -20.66 -10.01 11.18
CA GLU A 325 -20.58 -9.95 9.73
C GLU A 325 -19.18 -9.48 9.33
N TRP A 326 -18.48 -10.31 8.56
CA TRP A 326 -17.15 -9.96 8.05
C TRP A 326 -17.23 -8.74 7.14
N VAL A 327 -16.36 -7.76 7.39
CA VAL A 327 -16.22 -6.56 6.54
C VAL A 327 -15.15 -6.83 5.47
N GLU A 328 -13.88 -6.86 5.88
CA GLU A 328 -12.73 -7.15 5.03
C GLU A 328 -11.47 -7.31 5.90
N GLY A 329 -10.34 -7.71 5.29
CA GLY A 329 -9.05 -7.71 5.94
C GLY A 329 -7.89 -7.42 5.00
N THR A 330 -6.75 -7.06 5.58
CA THR A 330 -5.52 -6.70 4.87
C THR A 330 -4.30 -7.27 5.57
N THR A 331 -3.18 -7.38 4.86
CA THR A 331 -1.90 -7.84 5.43
C THR A 331 -0.78 -6.87 5.14
N SER A 332 0.15 -6.72 6.08
CA SER A 332 1.44 -6.07 5.85
C SER A 332 2.58 -7.02 6.20
N SER A 333 3.63 -7.02 5.38
CA SER A 333 4.82 -7.86 5.59
C SER A 333 6.01 -6.98 5.93
N LEU A 334 6.74 -7.35 6.97
CA LEU A 334 7.97 -6.68 7.37
C LEU A 334 9.13 -7.29 6.59
N THR A 335 9.65 -6.55 5.60
CA THR A 335 10.77 -7.00 4.75
C THR A 335 12.12 -6.85 5.44
N GLU A 336 12.24 -5.91 6.38
CA GLU A 336 13.44 -5.66 7.18
C GLU A 336 13.07 -5.60 8.67
N VAL A 337 12.89 -6.78 9.28
CA VAL A 337 12.58 -6.89 10.71
C VAL A 337 13.76 -6.40 11.55
N LYS A 338 13.53 -5.39 12.40
CA LYS A 338 14.51 -4.87 13.37
C LYS A 338 14.21 -5.43 14.75
N LEU A 339 15.13 -6.22 15.29
CA LEU A 339 15.05 -6.73 16.66
C LEU A 339 15.78 -5.79 17.62
N GLY A 340 15.26 -5.64 18.83
CA GLY A 340 15.77 -4.68 19.82
C GLY A 340 15.38 -3.22 19.53
N GLU A 341 14.53 -2.99 18.53
CA GLU A 341 14.07 -1.68 18.09
C GLU A 341 12.57 -1.71 17.76
N TRP A 342 11.95 -0.54 17.72
CA TRP A 342 10.57 -0.39 17.27
C TRP A 342 10.49 -0.40 15.73
N ASN A 343 9.52 -1.14 15.21
CA ASN A 343 9.20 -1.25 13.80
C ASN A 343 7.87 -0.54 13.55
N GLU A 344 7.88 0.58 12.83
CA GLU A 344 6.65 1.21 12.36
C GLU A 344 6.03 0.31 11.28
N CYS A 345 4.84 -0.20 11.57
CA CYS A 345 4.11 -1.12 10.71
C CYS A 345 2.91 -0.38 10.13
N LYS A 346 3.00 -0.02 8.85
CA LYS A 346 1.93 0.63 8.09
C LYS A 346 1.12 -0.40 7.31
N LEU A 347 -0.19 -0.38 7.48
CA LEU A 347 -1.15 -1.26 6.81
C LEU A 347 -2.14 -0.43 6.02
N LEU A 348 -2.22 -0.67 4.70
CA LEU A 348 -3.22 -0.06 3.85
C LEU A 348 -4.60 -0.67 4.15
N LEU A 349 -5.55 0.16 4.57
CA LEU A 349 -6.91 -0.25 4.85
C LEU A 349 -7.71 -0.37 3.52
N PRO A 350 -8.35 -1.53 3.23
CA PRO A 350 -9.25 -1.69 2.09
C PRO A 350 -10.44 -0.75 2.18
N HIS A 351 -11.05 -0.42 1.03
CA HIS A 351 -12.16 0.55 0.99
C HIS A 351 -13.33 0.13 1.89
N LYS A 352 -13.63 -1.17 1.97
CA LYS A 352 -14.68 -1.69 2.86
C LYS A 352 -14.38 -1.47 4.35
N MET A 353 -13.10 -1.48 4.75
CA MET A 353 -12.72 -1.21 6.13
C MET A 353 -12.85 0.27 6.46
N ILE A 354 -12.70 1.19 5.50
CA ILE A 354 -12.81 2.64 5.75
C ILE A 354 -14.23 3.18 5.51
N ASN A 355 -14.99 2.61 4.58
CA ASN A 355 -16.37 2.99 4.26
C ASN A 355 -17.37 2.37 5.26
N ILE A 356 -17.20 2.73 6.52
CA ILE A 356 -17.99 2.21 7.64
C ILE A 356 -19.27 3.02 7.84
N ASP A 357 -20.33 2.34 8.25
CA ASP A 357 -21.56 2.99 8.70
C ASP A 357 -21.36 3.45 10.15
N PRO A 358 -21.39 4.76 10.44
CA PRO A 358 -21.13 5.27 11.79
C PRO A 358 -22.20 4.84 12.82
N THR A 359 -23.32 4.27 12.38
CA THR A 359 -24.35 3.71 13.27
C THR A 359 -24.07 2.28 13.72
N LYS A 360 -23.08 1.61 13.12
CA LYS A 360 -22.65 0.24 13.45
C LYS A 360 -21.51 0.23 14.47
N GLN A 361 -21.34 -0.91 15.13
CA GLN A 361 -20.19 -1.20 15.99
C GLN A 361 -19.26 -2.16 15.27
N TYR A 362 -17.97 -1.83 15.23
CA TYR A 362 -16.96 -2.65 14.58
C TYR A 362 -15.96 -3.23 15.58
N GLU A 363 -15.44 -4.41 15.26
CA GLU A 363 -14.37 -5.09 15.97
C GLU A 363 -13.20 -5.32 15.01
N LEU A 364 -12.00 -4.96 15.45
CA LEU A 364 -10.75 -5.18 14.74
C LEU A 364 -10.09 -6.44 15.25
N TYR A 365 -9.58 -7.25 14.32
CA TYR A 365 -8.88 -8.49 14.60
C TYR A 365 -7.45 -8.38 14.10
N PHE A 366 -6.49 -8.48 15.00
CA PHE A 366 -5.07 -8.44 14.69
C PHE A 366 -4.51 -9.85 14.76
N SER A 367 -3.74 -10.25 13.76
CA SER A 367 -2.98 -11.49 13.77
C SER A 367 -1.52 -11.21 13.46
N PHE A 368 -0.64 -11.73 14.32
CA PHE A 368 0.81 -11.59 14.22
C PHE A 368 1.41 -12.98 14.02
N PHE A 369 2.26 -13.12 13.01
CA PHE A 369 2.87 -14.41 12.71
C PHE A 369 4.19 -14.28 11.95
N ASN A 370 4.95 -15.36 11.99
CA ASN A 370 6.09 -15.58 11.10
C ASN A 370 5.65 -16.52 9.98
N GLU A 371 5.78 -16.10 8.73
CA GLU A 371 5.50 -16.91 7.55
C GLU A 371 6.69 -16.92 6.59
N VAL A 372 7.12 -18.12 6.21
CA VAL A 372 8.16 -18.34 5.20
C VAL A 372 7.64 -19.37 4.22
N ASP A 373 7.64 -19.04 2.92
CA ASP A 373 7.13 -19.90 1.84
C ASP A 373 5.71 -20.45 2.08
N GLY A 374 4.85 -19.65 2.73
CA GLY A 374 3.46 -19.99 3.06
C GLY A 374 3.30 -20.88 4.29
N ALA A 375 4.38 -21.28 4.95
CA ALA A 375 4.34 -22.02 6.21
C ALA A 375 4.48 -21.06 7.40
N LYS A 376 3.57 -21.19 8.37
CA LYS A 376 3.58 -20.40 9.60
C LYS A 376 4.35 -21.10 10.71
N THR A 377 5.15 -20.34 11.45
CA THR A 377 5.85 -20.83 12.64
C THR A 377 5.28 -20.14 13.88
N PRO A 378 4.81 -20.89 14.89
CA PRO A 378 4.30 -20.32 16.14
C PRO A 378 5.30 -19.36 16.78
N LEU A 379 4.79 -18.21 17.22
CA LEU A 379 5.54 -17.27 18.04
C LEU A 379 5.55 -17.78 19.49
N ALA A 380 6.69 -17.67 20.18
CA ALA A 380 6.84 -18.08 21.57
C ALA A 380 7.22 -16.93 22.50
N ASP A 381 7.98 -15.96 22.00
CA ASP A 381 8.40 -14.80 22.77
C ASP A 381 7.34 -13.69 22.72
N ALA A 382 7.22 -12.94 23.81
CA ALA A 382 6.36 -11.77 23.87
C ALA A 382 6.90 -10.63 22.99
N PHE A 383 5.97 -9.85 22.43
CA PHE A 383 6.25 -8.63 21.69
C PHE A 383 5.35 -7.50 22.20
N TYR A 384 5.64 -6.27 21.77
CA TYR A 384 4.96 -5.08 22.28
C TYR A 384 4.41 -4.26 21.12
N ILE A 385 3.20 -3.74 21.29
CA ILE A 385 2.52 -2.86 20.36
C ILE A 385 2.29 -1.53 21.07
N ASP A 386 2.55 -0.44 20.37
CA ASP A 386 2.28 0.90 20.87
C ASP A 386 1.90 1.87 19.75
N GLU A 387 1.33 3.02 20.11
CA GLU A 387 0.82 4.07 19.23
C GLU A 387 0.11 3.51 17.99
N ILE A 388 -1.05 2.89 18.21
CA ILE A 388 -1.93 2.51 17.11
C ILE A 388 -2.67 3.77 16.67
N SER A 389 -2.44 4.19 15.44
CA SER A 389 -3.01 5.41 14.86
C SER A 389 -3.53 5.17 13.45
N VAL A 390 -4.33 6.11 12.95
CA VAL A 390 -4.80 6.11 11.56
C VAL A 390 -4.47 7.43 10.88
N GLU A 391 -4.10 7.35 9.60
CA GLU A 391 -3.64 8.50 8.80
C GLU A 391 -4.07 8.42 7.34
#